data_AF-A0A072UTT4-F1
#
_entry.id   AF-A0A072UTT4-F1
#
_cell.length_a   1.000
_cell.length_b   1.000
_cell.length_c   1.000
_cell.angle_alpha   90.00
_cell.angle_beta   90.00
_cell.angle_gamma   90.00
#
_symmetry.space_group_name_H-M   'P 1'
#
loop_
_entity.id
_entity.type
_entity.pdbx_description
1 polymer ?
#
loop_
_entity_poly.entity_id
_entity_poly.type
_entity_poly.pdbx_seq_one_letter_code
_entity_poly.pdbx_strand_id
1 'polypeptide(L)' 'MTHKLVYAIILFIFLFLVANNVEGYILCKTVNDCPPNTRNLRYRCIDGKCKSHRVLYEWDESHTQDITITPCIEE' A
#
# COMPACT_ATOMS: atom_id res chain seq x y z
N MET A 1 -32.36 -19.35 13.42
CA MET A 1 -32.35 -17.88 13.58
C MET A 1 -30.94 -17.31 13.74
N THR A 2 -30.04 -17.99 14.45
CA THR A 2 -28.65 -17.61 14.69
C THR A 2 -27.79 -17.42 13.43
N HIS A 3 -27.98 -18.22 12.38
CA HIS A 3 -27.19 -18.09 11.14
C HIS A 3 -27.37 -16.72 10.46
N LYS A 4 -28.59 -16.18 10.48
CA LYS A 4 -28.89 -14.86 9.91
C LYS A 4 -28.15 -13.73 10.64
N LEU A 5 -28.03 -13.87 11.96
CA LEU A 5 -27.32 -12.91 12.81
C LEU A 5 -25.81 -12.98 12.57
N VAL A 6 -25.23 -14.18 12.42
CA VAL A 6 -23.82 -14.35 12.07
C VAL A 6 -23.49 -13.72 10.71
N TYR A 7 -24.33 -13.94 9.69
CA TYR A 7 -24.15 -13.30 8.39
C TYR A 7 -24.22 -11.78 8.46
N ALA A 8 -25.16 -11.23 9.24
CA ALA A 8 -25.26 -9.78 9.42
C ALA A 8 -24.01 -9.19 10.10
N ILE A 9 -23.45 -9.85 11.11
CA ILE A 9 -22.22 -9.42 11.78
C ILE A 9 -21.03 -9.48 10.83
N ILE A 10 -20.87 -10.59 10.10
CA ILE A 10 -19.78 -10.74 9.12
C ILE A 10 -19.87 -9.66 8.05
N LEU A 11 -21.06 -9.43 7.49
CA LEU A 11 -21.29 -8.37 6.50
C LEU A 11 -20.94 -6.98 7.07
N PHE A 12 -21.39 -6.69 8.30
CA PHE A 12 -21.10 -5.42 8.96
C PHE A 12 -19.60 -5.21 9.16
N ILE A 13 -18.87 -6.24 9.59
CA ILE A 13 -17.41 -6.19 9.76
C ILE A 13 -16.72 -5.95 8.42
N PHE A 14 -17.12 -6.67 7.35
CA PHE A 14 -16.57 -6.46 6.02
C PHE A 14 -16.79 -5.03 5.51
N LEU A 15 -18.02 -4.53 5.63
CA LEU A 15 -18.35 -3.15 5.22
C LEU A 15 -17.57 -2.13 6.05
N PHE A 16 -17.40 -2.37 7.36
CA PHE A 16 -16.62 -1.50 8.22
C PHE A 16 -15.14 -1.46 7.83
N LEU A 17 -14.53 -2.62 7.53
CA LEU A 17 -13.13 -2.72 7.08
C LEU A 17 -12.91 -1.99 5.75
N VAL A 18 -13.84 -2.16 4.81
CA VAL A 18 -13.79 -1.49 3.50
C VAL A 18 -13.98 0.02 3.66
N ALA A 19 -15.01 0.46 4.42
CA ALA A 19 -15.33 1.87 4.58
C ALA A 19 -14.23 2.65 5.32
N ASN A 20 -13.55 2.01 6.29
CA ASN A 20 -12.46 2.65 7.00
C ASN A 20 -11.12 2.57 6.25
N ASN A 21 -11.10 1.98 5.04
CA ASN A 21 -9.92 1.83 4.20
C ASN A 21 -8.69 1.56 5.07
N VAL A 22 -8.80 0.53 5.94
CA VAL A 22 -7.72 0.21 6.87
C VAL A 22 -6.60 -0.31 6.00
N GLU A 23 -5.80 0.62 5.50
CA GLU A 23 -4.64 0.34 4.69
C GLU A 23 -3.77 -0.56 5.55
N GLY A 24 -3.68 -1.82 5.12
CA GLY A 24 -2.84 -2.82 5.75
C GLY A 24 -1.39 -2.47 5.49
N TYR A 25 -0.91 -1.42 6.13
CA TYR A 25 0.47 -1.00 6.02
C TYR A 25 1.35 -2.07 6.65
N ILE A 26 2.26 -2.62 5.85
CA ILE A 26 3.32 -3.48 6.36
C ILE A 26 4.26 -2.57 7.16
N LEU A 27 4.40 -2.85 8.45
CA LEU A 27 5.36 -2.15 9.31
C LEU A 27 6.78 -2.52 8.90
N CYS A 28 7.68 -1.55 8.90
CA CYS A 28 9.08 -1.74 8.54
C CYS A 28 9.99 -0.90 9.42
N LYS A 29 11.22 -1.37 9.63
CA LYS A 29 12.32 -0.59 10.21
C LYS A 29 13.31 -0.15 9.14
N THR A 30 13.46 -0.98 8.11
CA THR A 30 14.35 -0.80 6.96
C THR A 30 13.62 -1.20 5.68
N VAL A 31 14.14 -0.79 4.52
CA VAL A 31 13.57 -1.17 3.22
C VAL A 31 13.56 -2.69 2.97
N ASN A 32 14.45 -3.43 3.63
CA ASN A 32 14.53 -4.89 3.50
C ASN A 32 13.38 -5.63 4.21
N ASP A 33 12.67 -4.95 5.11
CA ASP A 33 11.47 -5.50 5.76
C ASP A 33 10.24 -5.42 4.81
N CYS A 34 10.35 -4.64 3.73
CA CYS A 34 9.29 -4.50 2.74
C CYS A 34 9.34 -5.62 1.69
N PRO A 35 8.21 -5.90 1.00
CA PRO A 35 8.18 -6.84 -0.11
C PRO A 35 9.23 -6.49 -1.18
N PRO A 36 9.75 -7.51 -1.90
CA PRO A 36 10.72 -7.26 -2.95
C PRO A 36 10.14 -6.35 -4.04
N ASN A 37 10.99 -5.48 -4.55
CA ASN A 37 10.63 -4.60 -5.66
C ASN A 37 10.28 -5.43 -6.90
N THR A 38 9.25 -5.00 -7.62
CA THR A 38 8.88 -5.56 -8.93
C THR A 38 9.26 -4.58 -10.04
N ARG A 39 9.10 -4.99 -11.29
CA ARG A 39 9.47 -4.17 -12.47
C ARG A 39 8.87 -2.76 -12.44
N ASN A 40 7.65 -2.61 -11.93
CA ASN A 40 6.92 -1.34 -11.95
C ASN A 40 6.67 -0.78 -10.55
N LEU A 41 7.06 -1.50 -9.49
CA LEU A 41 6.71 -1.14 -8.12
C LEU A 41 7.95 -1.22 -7.23
N ARG A 42 8.30 -0.10 -6.62
CA ARG A 42 9.34 -0.05 -5.59
C ARG A 42 8.73 0.27 -4.24
N TYR A 43 9.23 -0.38 -3.21
CA TYR A 43 8.83 -0.11 -1.83
C TYR A 43 9.89 0.72 -1.14
N ARG A 44 9.46 1.65 -0.30
CA ARG A 44 10.30 2.38 0.65
C ARG A 44 9.69 2.27 2.04
N CYS A 45 10.57 2.22 3.04
CA CYS A 45 10.15 2.34 4.42
C CYS A 45 10.09 3.82 4.80
N ILE A 46 8.87 4.35 4.95
CA ILE A 46 8.61 5.75 5.28
C ILE A 46 7.66 5.78 6.48
N ASP A 47 8.03 6.51 7.53
CA ASP A 47 7.26 6.58 8.78
C ASP A 47 6.98 5.21 9.42
N GLY A 48 7.94 4.28 9.29
CA GLY A 48 7.81 2.90 9.78
C GLY A 48 6.83 2.04 9.01
N LYS A 49 6.42 2.46 7.81
CA LYS A 49 5.47 1.76 6.93
C LYS A 49 6.05 1.58 5.53
N CYS A 50 5.78 0.45 4.91
CA CYS A 50 6.13 0.21 3.52
C CYS A 50 5.16 0.98 2.61
N LYS A 51 5.65 2.05 1.99
CA LYS A 51 4.93 2.78 0.95
C LYS A 51 5.38 2.30 -0.42
N SER A 52 4.44 2.02 -1.30
CA SER A 52 4.71 1.60 -2.67
C SER A 52 4.75 2.83 -3.58
N HIS A 53 5.65 2.79 -4.56
CA HIS A 53 5.79 3.82 -5.58
C HIS A 53 5.84 3.14 -6.95
N ARG A 54 5.01 3.62 -7.87
CA ARG A 54 5.10 3.20 -9.27
C ARG A 54 6.31 3.86 -9.91
N VAL A 55 7.17 3.07 -10.51
CA VAL A 55 8.24 3.58 -11.36
C VAL A 55 7.69 3.61 -12.78
N LEU A 56 7.24 4.78 -13.23
CA LEU A 56 7.03 5.00 -14.66
C LEU A 56 8.43 5.13 -15.28
N TYR A 57 8.76 4.29 -16.25
CA TYR A 57 10.02 4.39 -16.99
C TYR A 57 9.91 5.58 -17.95
N GLU A 58 9.93 6.81 -17.43
CA GLU A 58 10.26 7.96 -18.27
C GLU A 58 11.78 7.86 -18.51
N TRP A 59 12.19 7.65 -19.76
CA TRP A 59 13.60 7.71 -20.14
C TRP A 59 14.09 9.14 -19.95
N ASP A 60 14.66 9.45 -18.79
CA ASP A 60 15.44 10.66 -18.59
C ASP A 60 16.92 10.31 -18.39
N GLU A 61 17.74 10.78 -19.34
CA GLU A 61 19.16 10.46 -19.51
C GLU A 61 20.06 11.25 -18.53
N SER A 62 19.59 11.46 -17.30
CA SER A 62 20.33 12.24 -16.29
C SER A 62 20.58 11.39 -15.05
N HIS A 63 21.84 10.98 -14.89
CA HIS A 63 22.39 10.62 -13.59
C HIS A 63 22.27 11.82 -12.64
N THR A 64 21.16 12.00 -11.93
CA THR A 64 21.11 12.62 -10.60
C THR A 64 19.81 12.21 -9.90
N GLN A 65 19.94 11.90 -8.61
CA GLN A 65 18.86 11.57 -7.69
C GLN A 65 17.82 12.71 -7.61
N ASP A 66 16.76 12.66 -8.40
CA ASP A 66 15.50 13.34 -8.07
C ASP A 66 14.35 12.65 -8.79
N ILE A 67 14.00 11.46 -8.28
CA ILE A 67 12.79 10.75 -8.70
C ILE A 67 11.64 11.62 -8.20
N THR A 68 10.90 12.29 -9.09
CA THR A 68 9.61 12.90 -8.73
C THR A 68 8.70 11.78 -8.24
N ILE A 69 8.61 11.66 -6.92
CA ILE A 69 7.91 10.60 -6.22
C ILE A 69 6.43 10.94 -6.25
N THR A 70 5.67 10.42 -7.21
CA THR A 70 4.21 10.50 -7.11
C THR A 70 3.76 9.38 -6.15
N PRO A 71 3.30 9.68 -4.92
CA PRO A 71 2.65 8.68 -4.10
C PRO A 71 1.42 8.16 -4.87
N CYS A 72 1.15 6.85 -4.78
CA CYS A 72 -0.14 6.33 -5.18
C CYS A 72 -1.17 6.89 -4.18
N ILE A 73 -1.74 8.05 -4.51
CA ILE A 73 -2.99 8.51 -3.90
C ILE A 73 -4.07 7.78 -4.70
N GLU A 74 -4.71 6.79 -4.07
CA GLU A 74 -6.03 6.35 -4.55
C GLU A 74 -7.05 7.39 -4.06
N GLU A 75 -7.76 8.00 -5.01
CA GLU A 75 -8.85 8.97 -4.79
C GLU A 75 -10.04 8.38 -4.03
#